data_AF-A0A3D2H1P6-F1
#
_entry.id   AF-A0A3D2H1P6-F1
#
_cell.length_a   1.000
_cell.length_b   1.000
_cell.length_c   1.000
_cell.angle_alpha   90.00
_cell.angle_beta   90.00
_cell.angle_gamma   90.00
#
_symmetry.space_group_name_H-M   'P 1'
#
loop_
_entity.id
_entity.type
_entity.pdbx_description
1 polymer ?
#
loop_
_entity_poly.entity_id
_entity_poly.type
_entity_poly.pdbx_seq_one_letter_code
_entity_poly.pdbx_strand_id
1 'polypeptide(L)'
;MNRKLMELAERYVAQRKRRMRLFKTVTALALVVAICTSYVLMMPGLTMAAETYCGLEEHTHTADCYVDELTCLISEREAETVFTDIMRCSFEPHRHSSDCYNAQGELSCGYWDGYIHEHDEKCYDSNGVLICTLEEHPMHKHTDACYNWEKQLICTLTESEGHIHTDACYRAKEPTCGLFESEGHQHTADCVTETRTLICTEDVATNSDMPHVHDDSCYEVTRTYTCGLTEGEGAHHHTDACYPTTEEPTCGLFEGEGAHTHDDSCYEMVRGDLKCKLYPDPAKVHTHSASCVDAKTGYYTCGYIQVLRHQHTNECIVTVTAEDSGHHHTADCYERHYICGKEEHTHTADCYYDPTPNPDATAAPEATAEPTATPEVTDEP
;
A
#
# COMPACT_ATOMS: atom_id res chain seq x y z
N MET A 1 7.78 -121.86 19.89
CA MET A 1 7.44 -120.81 18.91
C MET A 1 6.94 -119.51 19.54
N ASN A 2 6.30 -119.54 20.72
CA ASN A 2 5.62 -118.36 21.31
C ASN A 2 6.52 -117.32 22.01
N ARG A 3 7.73 -117.67 22.47
CA ARG A 3 8.59 -116.72 23.20
C ARG A 3 9.21 -115.62 22.31
N LYS A 4 9.55 -115.96 21.05
CA LYS A 4 10.13 -115.01 20.09
C LYS A 4 9.11 -113.98 19.58
N LEU A 5 7.84 -114.35 19.50
CA LEU A 5 6.75 -113.45 19.10
C LEU A 5 6.42 -112.43 20.21
N MET A 6 6.44 -112.84 21.47
CA MET A 6 6.27 -111.93 22.61
C MET A 6 7.41 -110.92 22.73
N GLU A 7 8.65 -111.35 22.51
CA GLU A 7 9.83 -110.46 22.55
C GLU A 7 9.81 -109.41 21.42
N LEU A 8 9.32 -109.79 20.22
CA LEU A 8 9.09 -108.86 19.10
C LEU A 8 7.95 -107.87 19.42
N ALA A 9 6.87 -108.33 20.04
CA ALA A 9 5.75 -107.49 20.44
C ALA A 9 6.17 -106.45 21.51
N GLU A 10 6.96 -106.86 22.51
CA GLU A 10 7.50 -105.95 23.53
C GLU A 10 8.45 -104.91 22.93
N ARG A 11 9.36 -105.32 22.02
CA ARG A 11 10.22 -104.37 21.29
C ARG A 11 9.41 -103.39 20.47
N TYR A 12 8.35 -103.84 19.80
CA TYR A 12 7.46 -102.96 19.03
C TYR A 12 6.72 -101.96 19.92
N VAL A 13 6.20 -102.39 21.07
CA VAL A 13 5.51 -101.51 22.02
C VAL A 13 6.49 -100.51 22.65
N ALA A 14 7.70 -100.93 23.01
CA ALA A 14 8.75 -100.06 23.52
C ALA A 14 9.19 -99.02 22.47
N GLN A 15 9.38 -99.45 21.22
CA GLN A 15 9.73 -98.58 20.10
C GLN A 15 8.60 -97.59 19.77
N ARG A 16 7.33 -98.02 19.83
CA ARG A 16 6.16 -97.15 19.70
C ARG A 16 6.10 -96.12 20.82
N LYS A 17 6.33 -96.51 22.08
CA LYS A 17 6.40 -95.57 23.21
C LYS A 17 7.53 -94.56 23.04
N ARG A 18 8.72 -94.98 22.57
CA ARG A 18 9.86 -94.07 22.31
C ARG A 18 9.56 -93.10 21.17
N ARG A 19 8.96 -93.57 20.07
CA ARG A 19 8.53 -92.71 18.95
C ARG A 19 7.45 -91.70 19.38
N MET A 20 6.49 -92.12 20.20
CA MET A 20 5.46 -91.20 20.71
C MET A 20 6.04 -90.12 21.63
N ARG A 21 7.06 -90.44 22.45
CA ARG A 21 7.76 -89.43 23.25
C ARG A 21 8.57 -88.47 22.38
N LEU A 22 9.33 -88.99 21.43
CA LEU A 22 10.10 -88.19 20.47
C LEU A 22 9.20 -87.26 19.65
N PHE A 23 8.07 -87.77 19.18
CA PHE A 23 7.12 -86.97 18.43
C PHE A 23 6.62 -85.80 19.28
N LYS A 24 6.18 -86.06 20.52
CA LYS A 24 5.74 -85.02 21.47
C LYS A 24 6.82 -83.98 21.76
N THR A 25 8.08 -84.39 21.96
CA THR A 25 9.18 -83.44 22.22
C THR A 25 9.48 -82.58 21.00
N VAL A 26 9.45 -83.16 19.80
CA VAL A 26 9.66 -82.42 18.54
C VAL A 26 8.51 -81.47 18.26
N THR A 27 7.26 -81.88 18.50
CA THR A 27 6.11 -80.97 18.32
C THR A 27 6.15 -79.81 19.30
N ALA A 28 6.55 -80.05 20.56
CA ALA A 28 6.70 -78.99 21.55
C ALA A 28 7.81 -78.00 21.17
N LEU A 29 8.99 -78.48 20.74
CA LEU A 29 10.07 -77.62 20.26
C LEU A 29 9.67 -76.82 19.02
N ALA A 30 8.97 -77.44 18.06
CA ALA A 30 8.48 -76.75 16.87
C ALA A 30 7.49 -75.63 17.24
N LEU A 31 6.62 -75.86 18.23
CA LEU A 31 5.71 -74.85 18.76
C LEU A 31 6.46 -73.68 19.40
N VAL A 32 7.48 -73.97 20.22
CA VAL A 32 8.29 -72.92 20.86
C VAL A 32 9.01 -72.07 19.82
N VAL A 33 9.63 -72.71 18.81
CA VAL A 33 10.31 -71.97 17.74
C VAL A 33 9.30 -71.11 16.97
N ALA A 34 8.14 -71.65 16.59
CA ALA A 34 7.11 -70.90 15.90
C ALA A 34 6.66 -69.66 16.70
N ILE A 35 6.41 -69.82 18.01
CA ILE A 35 6.01 -68.73 18.91
C ILE A 35 7.14 -67.68 19.04
N CYS A 36 8.39 -68.11 19.23
CA CYS A 36 9.52 -67.18 19.31
C CYS A 36 9.71 -66.40 18.00
N THR A 37 9.62 -67.08 16.85
CA THR A 37 9.75 -66.40 15.55
C THR A 37 8.59 -65.44 15.29
N SER A 38 7.35 -65.80 15.63
CA SER A 38 6.22 -64.90 15.48
C SER A 38 6.33 -63.70 16.42
N TYR A 39 6.85 -63.89 17.63
CA TYR A 39 7.05 -62.81 18.59
C TYR A 39 8.13 -61.83 18.12
N VAL A 40 9.26 -62.34 17.61
CA VAL A 40 10.33 -61.49 17.05
C VAL A 40 9.86 -60.71 15.82
N LEU A 41 8.99 -61.29 14.99
CA LEU A 41 8.41 -60.60 13.82
C LEU A 41 7.26 -59.65 14.17
N MET A 42 6.62 -59.82 15.32
CA MET A 42 5.60 -58.91 15.85
C MET A 42 6.20 -57.70 16.57
N MET A 43 7.48 -57.76 16.98
CA MET A 43 8.18 -56.57 17.40
C MET A 43 8.30 -55.66 16.18
N PRO A 44 7.78 -54.42 16.22
CA PRO A 44 8.05 -53.46 15.16
C PRO A 44 9.57 -53.40 15.01
N GLY A 45 10.06 -53.59 13.79
CA GLY A 45 11.49 -53.52 13.52
C GLY A 45 11.99 -52.19 14.08
N LEU A 46 12.81 -52.24 15.12
CA LEU A 46 13.70 -51.16 15.49
C LEU A 46 14.72 -51.02 14.35
N THR A 47 14.26 -50.56 13.19
CA THR A 47 15.11 -49.77 12.32
C THR A 47 15.59 -48.65 13.22
N MET A 48 16.90 -48.58 13.45
CA MET A 48 17.50 -47.50 14.23
C MET A 48 17.14 -46.17 13.58
N ALA A 49 16.01 -45.58 13.97
CA ALA A 49 15.74 -44.18 13.75
C ALA A 49 16.76 -43.47 14.64
N ALA A 50 17.66 -42.70 14.03
CA ALA A 50 18.50 -41.80 14.79
C ALA A 50 17.55 -40.93 15.63
N GLU A 51 17.74 -40.93 16.95
CA GLU A 51 16.94 -40.09 17.85
C GLU A 51 17.14 -38.63 17.44
N THR A 52 16.04 -37.94 17.12
CA THR A 52 16.07 -36.53 16.75
C THR A 52 15.83 -35.69 18.00
N TYR A 53 16.66 -34.67 18.20
CA TYR A 53 16.67 -33.83 19.40
C TYR A 53 15.79 -32.58 19.27
N CYS A 54 15.11 -32.39 18.12
CA CYS A 54 14.27 -31.22 17.87
C CYS A 54 12.84 -31.34 18.44
N GLY A 55 12.40 -32.53 18.86
CA GLY A 55 11.11 -32.73 19.53
C GLY A 55 9.86 -32.56 18.65
N LEU A 56 10.02 -32.32 17.36
CA LEU A 56 8.94 -32.22 16.36
C LEU A 56 8.89 -33.49 15.51
N GLU A 57 7.69 -33.98 15.22
CA GLU A 57 7.46 -35.10 14.31
C GLU A 57 7.65 -34.62 12.86
N GLU A 58 8.37 -35.39 12.04
CA GLU A 58 8.48 -35.10 10.61
C GLU A 58 7.10 -35.23 9.94
N HIS A 59 6.63 -34.13 9.35
CA HIS A 59 5.31 -34.01 8.76
C HIS A 59 5.37 -33.06 7.56
N THR A 60 4.81 -33.48 6.43
CA THR A 60 4.64 -32.64 5.23
C THR A 60 3.18 -32.64 4.81
N HIS A 61 2.68 -31.48 4.38
CA HIS A 61 1.27 -31.38 4.01
C HIS A 61 1.02 -32.02 2.65
N THR A 62 0.30 -33.14 2.67
CA THR A 62 -0.21 -33.81 1.47
C THR A 62 -1.64 -33.32 1.17
N ALA A 63 -2.19 -33.70 0.01
CA ALA A 63 -3.56 -33.36 -0.36
C ALA A 63 -4.60 -33.77 0.71
N ASP A 64 -4.35 -34.85 1.43
CA ASP A 64 -5.20 -35.34 2.52
C ASP A 64 -5.25 -34.42 3.75
N CYS A 65 -4.34 -33.44 3.85
CA CYS A 65 -4.33 -32.43 4.91
C CYS A 65 -5.29 -31.25 4.65
N TYR A 66 -5.89 -31.22 3.46
CA TYR A 66 -6.77 -30.16 2.99
C TYR A 66 -8.15 -30.73 2.67
N VAL A 67 -9.20 -29.98 3.03
CA VAL A 67 -10.58 -30.28 2.63
C VAL A 67 -11.07 -29.10 1.81
N ASP A 68 -11.48 -29.39 0.58
CA ASP A 68 -12.13 -28.41 -0.29
C ASP A 68 -13.63 -28.41 0.08
N GLU A 69 -14.11 -27.36 0.76
CA GLU A 69 -15.50 -27.17 1.14
C GLU A 69 -16.22 -26.33 0.08
N LEU A 70 -17.36 -26.81 -0.42
CA LEU A 70 -18.14 -26.07 -1.41
C LEU A 70 -18.87 -24.91 -0.72
N THR A 71 -18.52 -23.68 -1.10
CA THR A 71 -19.14 -22.45 -0.55
C THR A 71 -20.30 -21.95 -1.41
N CYS A 72 -20.63 -22.65 -2.50
CA CYS A 72 -21.75 -22.33 -3.36
C CYS A 72 -23.09 -22.60 -2.65
N LEU A 73 -24.03 -21.66 -2.74
CA LEU A 73 -25.40 -21.77 -2.20
C LEU A 73 -26.24 -22.84 -2.91
N ILE A 74 -25.77 -23.38 -4.03
CA ILE A 74 -26.43 -24.45 -4.78
C ILE A 74 -25.76 -25.76 -4.37
N SER A 75 -26.44 -26.55 -3.54
CA SER A 75 -25.86 -27.79 -2.99
C SER A 75 -25.74 -28.89 -4.06
N GLU A 76 -24.64 -29.65 -4.09
CA GLU A 76 -24.45 -30.78 -5.03
C GLU A 76 -25.57 -31.84 -4.93
N ARG A 77 -26.26 -31.87 -3.79
CA ARG A 77 -27.41 -32.74 -3.49
C ARG A 77 -28.66 -32.43 -4.32
N GLU A 78 -28.77 -31.22 -4.86
CA GLU A 78 -29.95 -30.72 -5.56
C GLU A 78 -29.76 -30.66 -7.09
N ALA A 79 -28.67 -31.23 -7.61
CA ALA A 79 -28.48 -31.39 -9.06
C ALA A 79 -29.46 -32.38 -9.73
N GLU A 80 -30.30 -33.10 -8.96
CA GLU A 80 -31.46 -33.84 -9.50
C GLU A 80 -32.80 -33.08 -9.35
N THR A 81 -32.86 -32.03 -8.54
CA THR A 81 -34.12 -31.33 -8.32
C THR A 81 -34.31 -30.29 -9.42
N VAL A 82 -35.27 -30.58 -10.29
CA VAL A 82 -36.00 -29.59 -11.07
C VAL A 82 -36.30 -28.40 -10.15
N PHE A 83 -35.70 -27.24 -10.41
CA PHE A 83 -36.13 -26.01 -9.78
C PHE A 83 -37.46 -25.64 -10.43
N THR A 84 -38.54 -26.08 -9.81
CA THR A 84 -39.86 -25.50 -10.05
C THR A 84 -39.80 -24.09 -9.49
N ASP A 85 -39.86 -23.11 -10.37
CA ASP A 85 -40.10 -21.69 -10.06
C ASP A 85 -38.83 -20.82 -9.97
N ILE A 86 -37.93 -20.86 -10.96
CA ILE A 86 -36.94 -19.77 -11.12
C ILE A 86 -37.60 -18.61 -11.88
N MET A 87 -37.44 -17.39 -11.39
CA MET A 87 -37.90 -16.20 -12.11
C MET A 87 -36.89 -15.79 -13.18
N ARG A 88 -37.21 -16.07 -14.46
CA ARG A 88 -36.52 -15.49 -15.63
C ARG A 88 -37.42 -14.43 -16.24
N CYS A 89 -37.06 -13.16 -16.06
CA CYS A 89 -37.74 -12.07 -16.73
C CYS A 89 -37.37 -12.07 -18.22
N SER A 90 -38.35 -12.22 -19.11
CA SER A 90 -38.17 -12.09 -20.57
C SER A 90 -37.91 -10.64 -21.02
N PHE A 91 -37.77 -9.71 -20.08
CA PHE A 91 -37.50 -8.31 -20.36
C PHE A 91 -35.99 -8.10 -20.40
N GLU A 92 -35.43 -7.96 -21.60
CA GLU A 92 -34.03 -7.62 -21.80
C GLU A 92 -33.88 -6.08 -21.71
N PRO A 93 -32.77 -5.52 -21.15
CA PRO A 93 -32.66 -4.09 -21.06
C PRO A 93 -32.52 -3.55 -22.48
N HIS A 94 -32.95 -2.31 -22.70
CA HIS A 94 -32.73 -1.69 -23.99
C HIS A 94 -31.22 -1.68 -24.28
N ARG A 95 -30.86 -2.07 -25.50
CA ARG A 95 -29.47 -2.07 -25.98
C ARG A 95 -29.34 -1.06 -27.10
N HIS A 96 -28.43 -0.11 -26.93
CA HIS A 96 -28.14 0.89 -27.96
C HIS A 96 -27.40 0.27 -29.15
N SER A 97 -27.92 0.48 -30.36
CA SER A 97 -27.20 0.25 -31.61
C SER A 97 -26.54 1.56 -32.08
N SER A 98 -25.74 1.51 -33.15
CA SER A 98 -25.13 2.71 -33.75
C SER A 98 -26.16 3.78 -34.12
N ASP A 99 -27.39 3.36 -34.44
CA ASP A 99 -28.49 4.24 -34.84
C ASP A 99 -29.07 5.02 -33.65
N CYS A 100 -28.79 4.58 -32.42
CA CYS A 100 -29.20 5.26 -31.19
C CYS A 100 -28.36 6.48 -30.85
N TYR A 101 -27.31 6.78 -31.63
CA TYR A 101 -26.42 7.91 -31.40
C TYR A 101 -26.59 8.97 -32.49
N ASN A 102 -26.69 10.24 -32.07
CA ASN A 102 -26.71 11.35 -33.01
C ASN A 102 -25.29 11.65 -33.57
N ALA A 103 -25.18 12.63 -34.47
CA ALA A 103 -23.91 13.01 -35.09
C ALA A 103 -22.86 13.55 -34.10
N GLN A 104 -23.26 13.93 -32.88
CA GLN A 104 -22.42 14.40 -31.80
C GLN A 104 -22.01 13.27 -30.83
N GLY A 105 -22.50 12.04 -31.05
CA GLY A 105 -22.22 10.89 -30.17
C GLY A 105 -23.11 10.81 -28.93
N GLU A 106 -24.19 11.60 -28.86
CA GLU A 106 -25.14 11.57 -27.76
C GLU A 106 -26.32 10.63 -28.06
N LEU A 107 -26.87 10.03 -27.00
CA LEU A 107 -27.99 9.10 -27.10
C LEU A 107 -29.28 9.81 -27.53
N SER A 108 -29.86 9.34 -28.63
CA SER A 108 -31.08 9.90 -29.26
C SER A 108 -32.30 8.99 -29.14
N CYS A 109 -32.12 7.73 -28.70
CA CYS A 109 -33.22 6.77 -28.62
C CYS A 109 -34.13 6.96 -27.39
N GLY A 110 -33.72 7.79 -26.42
CA GLY A 110 -34.56 8.18 -25.29
C GLY A 110 -34.88 7.07 -24.28
N TYR A 111 -34.23 5.91 -24.33
CA TYR A 111 -34.43 4.82 -23.37
C TYR A 111 -33.23 4.64 -22.45
N TRP A 112 -33.48 4.20 -21.22
CA TRP A 112 -32.44 3.88 -20.25
C TRP A 112 -32.00 2.41 -20.35
N ASP A 113 -30.70 2.15 -20.19
CA ASP A 113 -30.05 0.85 -20.36
C ASP A 113 -30.07 -0.06 -19.12
N GLY A 114 -30.85 0.28 -18.09
CA GLY A 114 -30.86 -0.45 -16.82
C GLY A 114 -32.23 -0.97 -16.40
N TYR A 115 -32.23 -1.77 -15.34
CA TYR A 115 -33.43 -2.30 -14.71
C TYR A 115 -33.75 -1.57 -13.41
N ILE A 116 -34.96 -1.03 -13.30
CA ILE A 116 -35.55 -0.76 -11.99
C ILE A 116 -36.28 -2.03 -11.57
N HIS A 117 -35.80 -2.64 -10.50
CA HIS A 117 -36.26 -3.96 -10.06
C HIS A 117 -36.47 -3.96 -8.55
N GLU A 118 -37.58 -4.52 -8.09
CA GLU A 118 -37.93 -4.61 -6.67
C GLU A 118 -38.70 -5.91 -6.48
N HIS A 119 -38.31 -6.72 -5.50
CA HIS A 119 -39.00 -7.97 -5.23
C HIS A 119 -40.32 -7.74 -4.52
N ASP A 120 -41.38 -8.31 -5.07
CA ASP A 120 -42.67 -8.43 -4.43
C ASP A 120 -42.85 -9.84 -3.84
N GLU A 121 -44.00 -10.09 -3.19
CA GLU A 121 -44.33 -11.39 -2.58
C GLU A 121 -44.23 -12.57 -3.57
N LYS A 122 -44.34 -12.32 -4.88
CA LYS A 122 -44.25 -13.37 -5.91
C LYS A 122 -42.81 -13.76 -6.26
N CYS A 123 -41.84 -13.00 -5.76
CA CYS A 123 -40.41 -13.30 -5.91
C CYS A 123 -39.92 -14.29 -4.85
N TYR A 124 -40.79 -14.70 -3.93
CA TYR A 124 -40.47 -15.64 -2.86
C TYR A 124 -41.28 -16.92 -3.06
N ASP A 125 -40.64 -18.07 -2.87
CA ASP A 125 -41.32 -19.36 -2.87
C ASP A 125 -42.21 -19.52 -1.62
N SER A 126 -42.92 -20.65 -1.52
CA SER A 126 -43.77 -20.96 -0.37
C SER A 126 -43.03 -21.07 0.97
N ASN A 127 -41.70 -21.19 0.95
CA ASN A 127 -40.84 -21.27 2.13
C ASN A 127 -40.19 -19.92 2.48
N GLY A 128 -40.42 -18.87 1.67
CA GLY A 128 -39.84 -17.54 1.86
C GLY A 128 -38.43 -17.37 1.26
N VAL A 129 -37.99 -18.26 0.38
CA VAL A 129 -36.71 -18.17 -0.33
C VAL A 129 -36.89 -17.35 -1.61
N LEU A 130 -35.98 -16.40 -1.85
CA LEU A 130 -36.00 -15.56 -3.05
C LEU A 130 -35.68 -16.39 -4.30
N ILE A 131 -36.61 -16.42 -5.25
CA ILE A 131 -36.51 -17.14 -6.52
C ILE A 131 -36.12 -16.27 -7.71
N CYS A 132 -36.00 -14.95 -7.50
CA CYS A 132 -35.53 -14.01 -8.51
C CYS A 132 -34.03 -13.77 -8.40
N THR A 133 -33.34 -13.82 -9.55
CA THR A 133 -31.88 -13.68 -9.65
C THR A 133 -31.43 -12.25 -9.96
N LEU A 134 -32.38 -11.34 -10.23
CA LEU A 134 -32.07 -9.94 -10.51
C LEU A 134 -31.82 -9.16 -9.21
N GLU A 135 -30.80 -8.31 -9.22
CA GLU A 135 -30.50 -7.43 -8.09
C GLU A 135 -31.61 -6.39 -7.89
N GLU A 136 -31.96 -6.11 -6.64
CA GLU A 136 -32.93 -5.07 -6.32
C GLU A 136 -32.33 -3.68 -6.49
N HIS A 137 -32.98 -2.89 -7.32
CA HIS A 137 -32.69 -1.49 -7.53
C HIS A 137 -33.99 -0.72 -7.28
N PRO A 138 -34.26 -0.32 -6.01
CA PRO A 138 -35.45 0.41 -5.66
C PRO A 138 -35.39 1.85 -6.19
N MET A 139 -36.51 2.28 -6.77
CA MET A 139 -36.64 3.65 -7.26
C MET A 139 -36.62 4.62 -6.07
N HIS A 140 -35.53 5.36 -5.93
CA HIS A 140 -35.39 6.40 -4.92
C HIS A 140 -35.51 7.78 -5.55
N LYS A 141 -35.89 8.78 -4.74
CA LYS A 141 -35.90 10.17 -5.16
C LYS A 141 -34.56 10.81 -4.83
N HIS A 142 -33.92 11.44 -5.82
CA HIS A 142 -32.71 12.20 -5.54
C HIS A 142 -33.05 13.41 -4.68
N THR A 143 -32.30 13.56 -3.59
CA THR A 143 -32.29 14.77 -2.76
C THR A 143 -30.99 15.53 -3.02
N ASP A 144 -30.86 16.74 -2.49
CA ASP A 144 -29.63 17.55 -2.65
C ASP A 144 -28.35 16.81 -2.22
N ALA A 145 -28.44 15.85 -1.30
CA ALA A 145 -27.32 15.03 -0.86
C ALA A 145 -26.79 14.05 -1.92
N CYS A 146 -27.65 13.66 -2.87
CA CYS A 146 -27.33 12.73 -3.96
C CYS A 146 -26.46 13.36 -5.05
N TYR A 147 -26.46 14.69 -5.13
CA TYR A 147 -25.66 15.43 -6.07
C TYR A 147 -24.29 15.74 -5.47
N ASN A 148 -23.27 15.73 -6.32
CA ASN A 148 -22.01 16.37 -6.00
C ASN A 148 -22.22 17.88 -5.99
N TRP A 149 -21.54 18.56 -5.08
CA TRP A 149 -21.54 20.01 -5.04
C TRP A 149 -20.14 20.48 -5.37
N GLU A 150 -20.04 21.28 -6.42
CA GLU A 150 -18.77 21.80 -6.89
C GLU A 150 -18.68 23.29 -6.58
N LYS A 151 -17.50 23.72 -6.15
CA LYS A 151 -17.22 25.12 -5.86
C LYS A 151 -16.80 25.79 -7.17
N GLN A 152 -17.72 26.53 -7.78
CA GLN A 152 -17.47 27.21 -9.06
C GLN A 152 -17.16 28.69 -8.81
N LEU A 153 -16.04 29.15 -9.38
CA LEU A 153 -15.67 30.56 -9.32
C LEU A 153 -16.62 31.39 -10.20
N ILE A 154 -17.28 32.37 -9.61
CA ILE A 154 -18.18 33.30 -10.31
C ILE A 154 -17.48 34.60 -10.70
N CYS A 155 -16.31 34.89 -10.11
CA CYS A 155 -15.53 36.07 -10.45
C CYS A 155 -14.80 35.89 -11.79
N THR A 156 -14.89 36.90 -12.66
CA THR A 156 -14.24 36.91 -13.98
C THR A 156 -12.88 37.61 -13.97
N LEU A 157 -12.47 38.15 -12.82
CA LEU A 157 -11.21 38.88 -12.66
C LEU A 157 -10.06 37.89 -12.38
N THR A 158 -8.94 38.08 -13.06
CA THR A 158 -7.74 37.27 -12.87
C THR A 158 -7.09 37.60 -11.54
N GLU A 159 -6.68 36.59 -10.78
CA GLU A 159 -5.92 36.82 -9.56
C GLU A 159 -4.58 37.46 -9.88
N SER A 160 -4.17 38.40 -9.05
CA SER A 160 -2.96 39.17 -9.22
C SER A 160 -2.43 39.57 -7.85
N GLU A 161 -1.13 39.37 -7.63
CA GLU A 161 -0.45 39.92 -6.48
C GLU A 161 -0.25 41.42 -6.70
N GLY A 162 -1.02 42.23 -5.96
CA GLY A 162 -0.82 43.67 -5.96
C GLY A 162 0.54 44.02 -5.38
N HIS A 163 1.21 45.01 -5.97
CA HIS A 163 2.38 45.61 -5.33
C HIS A 163 1.97 46.74 -4.39
N ILE A 164 2.73 46.91 -3.32
CA ILE A 164 2.62 48.00 -2.37
C ILE A 164 3.92 48.81 -2.41
N HIS A 165 3.84 50.15 -2.32
CA HIS A 165 5.05 50.94 -2.18
C HIS A 165 5.48 50.98 -0.73
N THR A 166 6.79 50.90 -0.53
CA THR A 166 7.45 51.24 0.73
C THR A 166 8.06 52.62 0.60
N ASP A 167 8.43 53.26 1.72
CA ASP A 167 9.08 54.59 1.73
C ASP A 167 10.29 54.67 0.79
N ALA A 168 10.96 53.55 0.53
CA ALA A 168 12.06 53.45 -0.44
C ALA A 168 11.64 53.75 -1.88
N CYS A 169 10.41 53.43 -2.29
CA CYS A 169 9.89 53.72 -3.63
C CYS A 169 9.65 55.21 -3.85
N TYR A 170 9.31 55.95 -2.79
CA TYR A 170 9.13 57.40 -2.85
C TYR A 170 10.43 58.17 -2.62
N ARG A 171 11.55 57.51 -2.35
CA ARG A 171 12.82 58.21 -2.19
C ARG A 171 13.42 58.53 -3.56
N ALA A 172 13.81 59.79 -3.77
CA ALA A 172 14.54 60.18 -4.98
C ALA A 172 15.80 59.32 -5.14
N LYS A 173 16.07 58.82 -6.35
CA LYS A 173 17.26 57.99 -6.64
C LYS A 173 18.55 58.81 -6.72
N GLU A 174 18.43 60.09 -7.04
CA GLU A 174 19.57 61.00 -7.18
C GLU A 174 19.56 62.05 -6.06
N PRO A 175 20.73 62.34 -5.46
CA PRO A 175 20.86 63.32 -4.39
C PRO A 175 20.71 64.74 -4.94
N THR A 176 19.93 65.58 -4.26
CA THR A 176 19.58 66.92 -4.75
C THR A 176 20.53 68.03 -4.27
N CYS A 177 21.51 67.71 -3.42
CA CYS A 177 22.48 68.69 -2.92
C CYS A 177 23.46 69.20 -3.99
N GLY A 178 23.54 68.54 -5.16
CA GLY A 178 24.38 68.96 -6.28
C GLY A 178 25.89 68.85 -6.04
N LEU A 179 26.29 68.17 -4.97
CA LEU A 179 27.67 67.90 -4.61
C LEU A 179 27.95 66.41 -4.75
N PHE A 180 29.19 66.07 -5.08
CA PHE A 180 29.63 64.68 -5.04
C PHE A 180 30.10 64.33 -3.64
N GLU A 181 29.90 63.07 -3.24
CA GLU A 181 30.48 62.58 -2.00
C GLU A 181 32.00 62.55 -2.11
N SER A 182 32.65 63.04 -1.06
CA SER A 182 34.10 63.11 -0.96
C SER A 182 34.52 62.88 0.48
N GLU A 183 35.59 62.12 0.68
CA GLU A 183 36.20 61.89 2.00
C GLU A 183 37.03 63.10 2.48
N GLY A 184 37.11 64.17 1.68
CA GLY A 184 37.88 65.37 1.97
C GLY A 184 39.40 65.17 1.92
N HIS A 185 40.14 66.11 2.50
CA HIS A 185 41.59 66.06 2.59
C HIS A 185 42.07 64.95 3.54
N GLN A 186 43.01 64.11 3.10
CA GLN A 186 43.63 63.09 3.95
C GLN A 186 45.14 63.31 4.04
N HIS A 187 45.70 63.16 5.24
CA HIS A 187 47.14 63.27 5.43
C HIS A 187 47.83 61.98 5.02
N THR A 188 48.78 62.09 4.08
CA THR A 188 49.72 61.01 3.80
C THR A 188 50.90 61.08 4.78
N ALA A 189 51.63 59.98 4.96
CA ALA A 189 52.78 59.92 5.87
C ALA A 189 53.82 61.02 5.59
N ASP A 190 53.93 61.47 4.34
CA ASP A 190 54.84 62.52 3.90
C ASP A 190 54.43 63.94 4.38
N CYS A 191 53.15 64.16 4.74
CA CYS A 191 52.70 65.44 5.31
C CYS A 191 52.99 65.53 6.82
N VAL A 192 53.25 64.41 7.51
CA VAL A 192 53.43 64.39 8.97
C VAL A 192 54.91 64.36 9.32
N THR A 193 55.39 65.39 10.01
CA THR A 193 56.69 65.35 10.67
C THR A 193 56.48 64.97 12.13
N GLU A 194 56.91 63.77 12.50
CA GLU A 194 56.89 63.30 13.87
C GLU A 194 58.23 63.62 14.54
N THR A 195 58.22 64.47 15.57
CA THR A 195 59.41 64.79 16.36
C THR A 195 59.30 64.10 17.72
N ARG A 196 60.31 63.27 18.04
CA ARG A 196 60.39 62.55 19.33
C ARG A 196 61.43 63.22 20.21
N THR A 197 60.96 63.87 21.27
CA THR A 197 61.83 64.62 22.20
C THR A 197 62.00 63.81 23.47
N LEU A 198 63.25 63.51 23.84
CA LEU A 198 63.56 62.82 25.08
C LEU A 198 63.25 63.75 26.26
N ILE A 199 62.38 63.31 27.16
CA ILE A 199 61.96 64.08 28.34
C ILE A 199 62.68 63.64 29.62
N CYS A 200 63.56 62.65 29.55
CA CYS A 200 64.38 62.19 30.67
C CYS A 200 65.58 63.12 30.91
N THR A 201 65.83 63.50 32.17
CA THR A 201 66.85 64.47 32.60
C THR A 201 68.04 63.85 33.34
N GLU A 202 68.18 62.52 33.32
CA GLU A 202 69.28 61.81 33.99
C GLU A 202 70.38 61.40 33.01
N ASP A 203 71.62 61.84 33.27
CA ASP A 203 72.79 61.58 32.41
C ASP A 203 73.27 60.12 32.50
N VAL A 204 73.65 59.53 31.36
CA VAL A 204 74.18 58.16 31.28
C VAL A 204 75.57 58.13 31.93
N ALA A 205 75.65 57.73 33.20
CA ALA A 205 76.91 57.59 33.92
C ALA A 205 77.80 56.52 33.26
N THR A 206 78.94 56.92 32.70
CA THR A 206 79.81 56.06 31.88
C THR A 206 80.80 55.19 32.68
N ASN A 207 80.68 55.06 34.01
CA ASN A 207 81.58 54.22 34.81
C ASN A 207 80.94 53.64 36.09
N SER A 208 79.88 52.84 35.94
CA SER A 208 79.43 51.83 36.92
C SER A 208 78.49 50.84 36.23
N ASP A 209 78.49 49.57 36.67
CA ASP A 209 77.93 48.36 36.03
C ASP A 209 76.39 48.28 35.84
N MET A 210 75.70 49.36 35.44
CA MET A 210 74.33 49.29 34.92
C MET A 210 73.98 50.50 34.02
N PRO A 211 73.97 50.36 32.68
CA PRO A 211 73.53 51.43 31.78
C PRO A 211 72.00 51.57 31.86
N HIS A 212 71.50 52.79 32.06
CA HIS A 212 70.07 53.06 31.83
C HIS A 212 69.82 53.20 30.33
N VAL A 213 68.68 52.70 29.85
CA VAL A 213 68.28 52.75 28.44
C VAL A 213 66.90 53.37 28.37
N HIS A 214 66.68 54.32 27.47
CA HIS A 214 65.38 54.94 27.27
C HIS A 214 64.51 54.05 26.38
N ASP A 215 63.28 53.76 26.82
CA ASP A 215 62.25 53.17 25.99
C ASP A 215 61.30 54.24 25.43
N ASP A 216 60.31 53.84 24.65
CA ASP A 216 59.38 54.75 23.97
C ASP A 216 58.61 55.67 24.94
N SER A 217 58.47 55.30 26.22
CA SER A 217 57.79 56.12 27.24
C SER A 217 58.61 57.34 27.68
N CYS A 218 59.92 57.34 27.40
CA CYS A 218 60.82 58.44 27.71
C CYS A 218 60.82 59.53 26.62
N TYR A 219 60.08 59.35 25.54
CA TYR A 219 59.99 60.28 24.42
C TYR A 219 58.57 60.84 24.28
N GLU A 220 58.45 62.16 24.36
CA GLU A 220 57.22 62.82 23.93
C GLU A 220 57.22 62.92 22.40
N VAL A 221 56.15 62.42 21.79
CA VAL A 221 55.98 62.41 20.33
C VAL A 221 55.05 63.54 19.95
N THR A 222 55.56 64.55 19.25
CA THR A 222 54.74 65.63 18.70
C THR A 222 54.67 65.50 17.18
N ARG A 223 53.45 65.43 16.64
CA ARG A 223 53.21 65.40 15.19
C ARG A 223 52.85 66.78 14.69
N THR A 224 53.60 67.28 13.72
CA THR A 224 53.31 68.54 13.04
C THR A 224 53.00 68.26 11.57
N TYR A 225 51.88 68.79 11.10
CA TYR A 225 51.39 68.58 9.74
C TYR A 225 51.81 69.78 8.88
N THR A 226 52.55 69.52 7.80
CA THR A 226 53.19 70.57 6.99
C THR A 226 52.28 71.13 5.89
N CYS A 227 51.23 70.39 5.52
CA CYS A 227 50.30 70.77 4.46
C CYS A 227 49.27 71.84 4.90
N GLY A 228 49.17 72.16 6.20
CA GLY A 228 48.40 73.31 6.71
C GLY A 228 46.88 73.21 6.57
N LEU A 229 46.36 72.11 6.03
CA LEU A 229 44.94 71.77 5.95
C LEU A 229 44.57 70.81 7.08
N THR A 230 43.30 70.84 7.47
CA THR A 230 42.77 69.89 8.45
C THR A 230 42.32 68.60 7.77
N GLU A 231 42.46 67.47 8.45
CA GLU A 231 41.98 66.18 7.95
C GLU A 231 40.44 66.19 7.83
N GLY A 232 39.92 65.71 6.71
CA GLY A 232 38.50 65.78 6.36
C GLY A 232 38.05 67.14 5.82
N GLU A 233 38.95 68.12 5.68
CA GLU A 233 38.60 69.42 5.09
C GLU A 233 38.12 69.24 3.65
N GLY A 234 36.89 69.71 3.37
CA GLY A 234 36.24 69.52 2.07
C GLY A 234 35.50 68.19 1.89
N ALA A 235 35.29 67.42 2.96
CA ALA A 235 34.47 66.21 2.92
C ALA A 235 32.97 66.54 2.77
N HIS A 236 32.27 65.71 1.99
CA HIS A 236 30.82 65.76 1.84
C HIS A 236 30.26 64.35 1.79
N HIS A 237 29.22 64.09 2.57
CA HIS A 237 28.48 62.83 2.56
C HIS A 237 26.99 63.15 2.49
N HIS A 238 26.25 62.37 1.69
CA HIS A 238 24.82 62.52 1.63
C HIS A 238 24.18 62.00 2.90
N THR A 239 23.20 62.76 3.37
CA THR A 239 22.29 62.33 4.44
C THR A 239 20.93 62.06 3.83
N ASP A 240 20.00 61.47 4.58
CA ASP A 240 18.63 61.24 4.07
C ASP A 240 17.96 62.54 3.57
N ALA A 241 18.36 63.70 4.08
CA ALA A 241 17.88 65.01 3.60
C ALA A 241 18.27 65.32 2.14
N CYS A 242 19.32 64.68 1.62
CA CYS A 242 19.76 64.80 0.22
C CYS A 242 18.88 63.98 -0.74
N TYR A 243 18.08 63.04 -0.22
CA TYR A 243 17.20 62.16 -0.99
C TYR A 243 15.74 62.46 -0.64
N PRO A 244 15.18 63.57 -1.14
CA PRO A 244 13.82 63.97 -0.78
C PRO A 244 12.81 62.91 -1.22
N THR A 245 11.72 62.82 -0.47
CA THR A 245 10.56 62.03 -0.84
C THR A 245 9.85 62.70 -2.02
N THR A 246 9.63 61.96 -3.10
CA THR A 246 8.87 62.37 -4.29
C THR A 246 7.39 62.05 -4.11
N GLU A 247 6.50 62.84 -4.72
CA GLU A 247 5.05 62.58 -4.70
C GLU A 247 4.68 61.36 -5.56
N GLU A 248 5.46 61.08 -6.60
CA GLU A 248 5.29 59.90 -7.46
C GLU A 248 6.33 58.82 -7.11
N PRO A 249 5.92 57.54 -7.07
CA PRO A 249 6.82 56.42 -6.78
C PRO A 249 7.77 56.15 -7.96
N THR A 250 9.06 56.00 -7.65
CA THR A 250 10.14 55.85 -8.65
C THR A 250 10.18 54.48 -9.36
N CYS A 251 9.27 53.56 -9.02
CA CYS A 251 9.11 52.25 -9.66
C CYS A 251 8.23 52.29 -10.92
N GLY A 252 7.42 53.34 -11.11
CA GLY A 252 6.56 53.51 -12.28
C GLY A 252 5.31 52.62 -12.33
N LEU A 253 4.92 52.00 -11.22
CA LEU A 253 3.72 51.16 -11.09
C LEU A 253 2.71 51.82 -10.14
N PHE A 254 1.40 51.70 -10.40
CA PHE A 254 0.36 52.28 -9.55
C PHE A 254 -0.03 51.35 -8.39
N GLU A 255 -0.08 51.83 -7.15
CA GLU A 255 -0.49 51.01 -6.00
C GLU A 255 -1.85 50.36 -6.23
N GLY A 256 -1.91 49.02 -6.14
CA GLY A 256 -3.15 48.27 -6.29
C GLY A 256 -3.64 48.07 -7.72
N GLU A 257 -2.89 48.45 -8.77
CA GLU A 257 -3.20 47.99 -10.11
C GLU A 257 -2.99 46.47 -10.20
N GLY A 258 -4.11 45.73 -10.26
CA GLY A 258 -4.09 44.27 -10.29
C GLY A 258 -3.79 43.69 -8.91
N ALA A 259 -4.51 44.09 -7.86
CA ALA A 259 -4.56 43.31 -6.62
C ALA A 259 -5.94 42.67 -6.51
N HIS A 260 -6.03 41.38 -6.80
CA HIS A 260 -7.28 40.65 -6.66
C HIS A 260 -6.99 39.21 -6.28
N THR A 261 -7.64 38.75 -5.23
CA THR A 261 -7.56 37.38 -4.71
C THR A 261 -8.96 36.91 -4.43
N HIS A 262 -9.30 35.69 -4.82
CA HIS A 262 -10.62 35.14 -4.55
C HIS A 262 -10.72 34.68 -3.10
N ASP A 263 -11.70 35.23 -2.39
CA ASP A 263 -12.16 34.67 -1.13
C ASP A 263 -13.38 33.77 -1.35
N ASP A 264 -13.93 33.18 -0.28
CA ASP A 264 -15.09 32.30 -0.35
C ASP A 264 -16.34 32.97 -0.95
N SER A 265 -16.43 34.31 -0.95
CA SER A 265 -17.55 35.04 -1.55
C SER A 265 -17.50 35.05 -3.08
N CYS A 266 -16.34 34.75 -3.67
CA CYS A 266 -16.14 34.68 -5.11
C CYS A 266 -16.55 33.31 -5.70
N TYR A 267 -17.03 32.39 -4.87
CA TYR A 267 -17.42 31.06 -5.28
C TYR A 267 -18.86 30.74 -4.90
N GLU A 268 -19.57 30.08 -5.81
CA GLU A 268 -20.89 29.52 -5.55
C GLU A 268 -20.84 27.99 -5.56
N MET A 269 -21.66 27.37 -4.72
CA MET A 269 -21.84 25.93 -4.72
C MET A 269 -22.85 25.57 -5.81
N VAL A 270 -22.36 25.02 -6.92
CA VAL A 270 -23.21 24.55 -8.01
C VAL A 270 -23.48 23.06 -7.88
N ARG A 271 -24.70 22.66 -8.24
CA ARG A 271 -25.11 21.26 -8.25
C ARG A 271 -24.44 20.57 -9.45
N GLY A 272 -23.49 19.69 -9.16
CA GLY A 272 -22.78 18.85 -10.13
C GLY A 272 -23.46 17.50 -10.34
N ASP A 273 -22.69 16.53 -10.84
CA ASP A 273 -23.20 15.21 -11.22
C ASP A 273 -23.73 14.38 -10.06
N LEU A 274 -24.61 13.42 -10.37
CA LEU A 274 -25.15 12.47 -9.41
C LEU A 274 -24.09 11.48 -8.94
N LYS A 275 -24.00 11.29 -7.62
CA LYS A 275 -23.16 10.27 -7.00
C LYS A 275 -23.62 8.85 -7.34
N CYS A 276 -24.93 8.69 -7.49
CA CYS A 276 -25.55 7.42 -7.82
C CYS A 276 -25.47 7.20 -9.34
N LYS A 277 -24.55 6.33 -9.80
CA LYS A 277 -24.43 5.93 -11.21
C LYS A 277 -25.54 4.99 -11.69
N LEU A 278 -26.39 4.52 -10.78
CA LEU A 278 -27.45 3.55 -11.04
C LEU A 278 -28.73 4.18 -11.61
N TYR A 279 -28.92 5.50 -11.53
CA TYR A 279 -30.16 6.14 -12.00
C TYR A 279 -29.89 7.42 -12.79
N PRO A 280 -30.58 7.61 -13.94
CA PRO A 280 -30.53 8.87 -14.66
C PRO A 280 -31.14 10.01 -13.83
N ASP A 281 -30.68 11.22 -14.06
CA ASP A 281 -31.15 12.41 -13.33
C ASP A 281 -32.68 12.57 -13.45
N PRO A 282 -33.43 12.76 -12.35
CA PRO A 282 -34.85 13.07 -12.36
C PRO A 282 -35.20 14.25 -13.27
N ALA A 283 -34.29 15.23 -13.37
CA ALA A 283 -34.46 16.36 -14.28
C ALA A 283 -34.38 15.93 -15.75
N LYS A 284 -33.80 14.77 -16.06
CA LYS A 284 -33.62 14.21 -17.41
C LYS A 284 -34.58 13.04 -17.71
N VAL A 285 -35.57 12.75 -16.86
CA VAL A 285 -36.55 11.67 -17.12
C VAL A 285 -37.99 12.16 -17.19
N HIS A 286 -38.78 11.59 -18.11
CA HIS A 286 -40.23 11.74 -18.13
C HIS A 286 -40.91 10.65 -18.99
N THR A 287 -42.24 10.64 -19.02
CA THR A 287 -43.03 9.73 -19.87
C THR A 287 -43.27 10.32 -21.25
N HIS A 288 -42.70 9.73 -22.30
CA HIS A 288 -42.90 10.22 -23.66
C HIS A 288 -44.35 10.08 -24.13
N SER A 289 -44.78 11.03 -24.95
CA SER A 289 -46.03 10.97 -25.70
C SER A 289 -45.76 10.95 -27.21
N ALA A 290 -46.79 10.75 -28.03
CA ALA A 290 -46.65 10.72 -29.49
C ALA A 290 -46.06 12.03 -30.07
N SER A 291 -46.15 13.15 -29.34
CA SER A 291 -45.53 14.42 -29.74
C SER A 291 -44.02 14.49 -29.52
N CYS A 292 -43.45 13.56 -28.76
CA CYS A 292 -42.02 13.51 -28.46
C CYS A 292 -41.21 12.76 -29.52
N VAL A 293 -41.86 12.22 -30.56
CA VAL A 293 -41.25 11.40 -31.60
C VAL A 293 -41.27 12.17 -32.91
N ASP A 294 -40.12 12.28 -33.58
CA ASP A 294 -40.05 12.83 -34.93
C ASP A 294 -40.73 11.87 -35.92
N ALA A 295 -41.75 12.35 -36.62
CA ALA A 295 -42.55 11.52 -37.52
C ALA A 295 -41.80 11.02 -38.78
N LYS A 296 -40.64 11.60 -39.11
CA LYS A 296 -39.82 11.21 -40.27
C LYS A 296 -38.70 10.25 -39.88
N THR A 297 -38.12 10.41 -38.70
CA THR A 297 -36.95 9.61 -38.28
C THR A 297 -37.27 8.57 -37.21
N GLY A 298 -38.39 8.71 -36.50
CA GLY A 298 -38.79 7.83 -35.40
C GLY A 298 -38.02 8.05 -34.09
N TYR A 299 -37.08 9.02 -34.06
CA TYR A 299 -36.31 9.34 -32.86
C TYR A 299 -37.03 10.28 -31.91
N TYR A 300 -36.66 10.21 -30.63
CA TYR A 300 -37.21 11.12 -29.63
C TYR A 300 -36.54 12.49 -29.72
N THR A 301 -37.36 13.53 -29.83
CA THR A 301 -36.92 14.93 -29.97
C THR A 301 -36.89 15.68 -28.64
N CYS A 302 -37.44 15.10 -27.59
CA CYS A 302 -37.55 15.76 -26.30
C CYS A 302 -36.21 15.81 -25.52
N GLY A 303 -35.27 14.91 -25.82
CA GLY A 303 -33.95 14.86 -25.15
C GLY A 303 -33.96 14.29 -23.72
N TYR A 304 -35.09 13.77 -23.25
CA TYR A 304 -35.21 13.14 -21.93
C TYR A 304 -35.33 11.62 -22.06
N ILE A 305 -34.85 10.92 -21.04
CA ILE A 305 -34.81 9.46 -20.97
C ILE A 305 -36.09 8.92 -20.33
N GLN A 306 -36.72 7.93 -20.94
CA GLN A 306 -37.82 7.20 -20.35
C GLN A 306 -37.28 6.01 -19.55
N VAL A 307 -37.81 5.84 -18.33
CA VAL A 307 -37.54 4.67 -17.50
C VAL A 307 -38.79 3.80 -17.42
N LEU A 308 -38.68 2.54 -17.82
CA LEU A 308 -39.79 1.59 -17.80
C LEU A 308 -39.66 0.66 -16.60
N ARG A 309 -40.73 0.56 -15.81
CA ARG A 309 -40.87 -0.46 -14.77
C ARG A 309 -41.59 -1.67 -15.37
N HIS A 310 -41.06 -2.86 -15.19
CA HIS A 310 -41.76 -4.09 -15.54
C HIS A 310 -42.45 -4.67 -14.28
N GLN A 311 -43.46 -5.52 -14.46
CA GLN A 311 -44.16 -6.20 -13.37
C GLN A 311 -44.09 -7.71 -13.59
N HIS A 312 -43.87 -8.46 -12.52
CA HIS A 312 -43.84 -9.92 -12.57
C HIS A 312 -45.24 -10.50 -12.82
N THR A 313 -45.34 -11.28 -13.89
CA THR A 313 -46.49 -12.12 -14.23
C THR A 313 -46.09 -13.59 -14.14
N ASN A 314 -47.07 -14.51 -14.20
CA ASN A 314 -46.79 -15.95 -14.19
C ASN A 314 -45.98 -16.41 -15.42
N GLU A 315 -45.86 -15.58 -16.47
CA GLU A 315 -45.00 -15.85 -17.63
C GLU A 315 -43.51 -15.68 -17.32
N CYS A 316 -43.17 -15.01 -16.22
CA CYS A 316 -41.79 -14.84 -15.76
C CYS A 316 -41.30 -16.03 -14.91
N ILE A 317 -42.19 -16.95 -14.52
CA ILE A 317 -41.88 -18.14 -13.73
C ILE A 317 -41.55 -19.26 -14.72
N VAL A 318 -40.31 -19.74 -14.69
CA VAL A 318 -39.85 -20.85 -15.53
C VAL A 318 -39.41 -22.04 -14.67
N THR A 319 -39.68 -23.24 -15.16
CA THR A 319 -39.15 -24.47 -14.57
C THR A 319 -37.78 -24.71 -15.19
N VAL A 320 -36.72 -24.67 -14.38
CA VAL A 320 -35.35 -24.90 -14.82
C VAL A 320 -34.89 -26.24 -14.28
N THR A 321 -34.43 -27.13 -15.16
CA THR A 321 -33.76 -28.37 -14.74
C THR A 321 -32.29 -28.08 -14.45
N ALA A 322 -31.63 -28.90 -13.64
CA ALA A 322 -30.21 -28.74 -13.34
C ALA A 322 -29.31 -28.71 -14.59
N GLU A 323 -29.76 -29.28 -15.71
CA GLU A 323 -29.07 -29.23 -17.00
C GLU A 323 -29.18 -27.86 -17.71
N ASP A 324 -30.22 -27.06 -17.42
CA ASP A 324 -30.53 -25.77 -18.07
C ASP A 324 -30.08 -24.54 -17.24
N SER A 325 -29.59 -24.77 -16.01
CA SER A 325 -29.03 -23.70 -15.16
C SER A 325 -27.61 -23.29 -15.59
N GLY A 326 -26.92 -24.09 -16.41
CA GLY A 326 -25.56 -23.83 -16.90
C GLY A 326 -24.51 -23.70 -15.80
N HIS A 327 -24.87 -23.97 -14.54
CA HIS A 327 -23.98 -23.82 -13.40
C HIS A 327 -23.17 -25.10 -13.23
N HIS A 328 -21.94 -25.07 -13.74
CA HIS A 328 -20.92 -26.07 -13.41
C HIS A 328 -20.02 -25.47 -12.35
N HIS A 329 -19.84 -26.16 -11.22
CA HIS A 329 -18.87 -25.72 -10.21
C HIS A 329 -17.47 -25.64 -10.83
N THR A 330 -16.87 -24.45 -10.77
CA THR A 330 -15.47 -24.23 -11.13
C THR A 330 -14.61 -24.32 -9.88
N ALA A 331 -13.28 -24.35 -10.02
CA ALA A 331 -12.37 -24.42 -8.88
C ALA A 331 -12.58 -23.28 -7.87
N ASP A 332 -13.12 -22.13 -8.31
CA ASP A 332 -13.42 -20.96 -7.47
C ASP A 332 -14.62 -21.19 -6.52
N CYS A 333 -15.44 -22.22 -6.75
CA CYS A 333 -16.58 -22.56 -5.88
C CYS A 333 -16.18 -23.34 -4.63
N TYR A 334 -14.94 -23.82 -4.56
CA TYR A 334 -14.44 -24.64 -3.46
C TYR A 334 -13.39 -23.85 -2.68
N GLU A 335 -13.65 -23.66 -1.38
CA GLU A 335 -12.68 -23.05 -0.47
C GLU A 335 -11.88 -24.14 0.23
N ARG A 336 -10.56 -24.05 0.14
CA ARG A 336 -9.66 -25.04 0.73
C ARG A 336 -9.42 -24.72 2.20
N HIS A 337 -9.96 -25.55 3.08
CA HIS A 337 -9.71 -25.50 4.50
C HIS A 337 -8.61 -26.48 4.91
N TYR A 338 -7.74 -26.00 5.80
CA TYR A 338 -6.68 -26.79 6.38
C TYR A 338 -7.20 -27.50 7.63
N ILE A 339 -7.19 -28.83 7.61
CA ILE A 339 -7.72 -29.67 8.70
C ILE A 339 -6.61 -30.38 9.48
N CYS A 340 -5.36 -30.25 9.06
CA CYS A 340 -4.24 -30.86 9.76
C CYS A 340 -3.90 -30.05 11.02
N GLY A 341 -3.69 -30.71 12.16
CA GLY A 341 -3.29 -30.05 13.41
C GLY A 341 -1.79 -30.11 13.70
N LYS A 342 -0.98 -30.55 12.72
CA LYS A 342 0.46 -30.80 12.88
C LYS A 342 1.26 -29.74 12.13
N GLU A 343 2.32 -29.25 12.75
CA GLU A 343 3.27 -28.33 12.12
C GLU A 343 4.08 -29.07 11.05
N GLU A 344 4.31 -28.40 9.92
CA GLU A 344 5.15 -28.93 8.85
C GLU A 344 6.62 -28.90 9.27
N HIS A 345 7.25 -30.07 9.33
CA HIS A 345 8.63 -30.21 9.80
C HIS A 345 9.35 -31.31 9.04
N THR A 346 10.58 -31.04 8.62
CA THR A 346 11.49 -32.05 8.05
C THR A 346 12.80 -32.01 8.81
N HIS A 347 13.34 -33.17 9.17
CA HIS A 347 14.55 -33.21 9.98
C HIS A 347 15.76 -32.77 9.16
N THR A 348 16.31 -31.61 9.52
CA THR A 348 17.60 -31.14 9.02
C THR A 348 18.76 -31.78 9.79
N ALA A 349 19.99 -31.67 9.29
CA ALA A 349 21.18 -32.23 9.94
C ALA A 349 21.35 -31.76 11.41
N ASP A 350 20.94 -30.53 11.70
CA ASP A 350 20.99 -29.94 13.04
C ASP A 350 20.04 -30.62 14.04
N CYS A 351 18.96 -31.26 13.55
CA CYS A 351 18.03 -32.02 14.40
C CYS A 351 18.65 -33.30 14.98
N TYR A 352 19.80 -33.72 14.45
CA TYR A 352 20.54 -34.90 14.89
C TYR A 352 21.76 -34.55 15.77
N TYR A 353 22.02 -33.25 16.00
CA TYR A 353 23.11 -32.81 16.87
C TYR A 353 22.61 -32.67 18.31
N ASP A 354 23.25 -33.38 19.24
CA ASP A 354 23.04 -33.19 20.68
C ASP A 354 23.88 -31.97 21.14
N PRO A 355 23.25 -30.84 21.52
CA PRO A 355 23.98 -29.64 21.95
C PRO A 355 24.59 -29.76 23.35
N THR A 356 24.44 -30.89 24.06
CA THR A 356 25.10 -31.06 25.35
C THR A 356 26.62 -31.20 25.19
N PRO A 357 27.43 -30.33 25.81
CA PRO A 357 28.88 -30.45 25.73
C PRO A 357 29.31 -31.70 26.49
N ASN A 358 29.92 -32.66 25.81
CA ASN A 358 30.57 -33.80 26.47
C ASN A 358 31.72 -33.25 27.34
N PRO A 359 31.65 -33.35 28.68
CA PRO A 359 32.65 -32.78 29.58
C PRO A 359 34.03 -33.45 29.49
N ASP A 360 34.17 -34.57 28.76
CA ASP A 360 35.44 -35.31 28.61
C ASP A 360 36.07 -35.20 27.21
N ALA A 361 35.55 -34.36 26.31
CA ALA A 361 36.17 -34.15 25.00
C ALA A 361 37.43 -33.28 25.13
N THR A 362 38.59 -33.93 25.16
CA THR A 362 39.90 -33.25 25.12
C THR A 362 40.05 -32.55 23.76
N ALA A 363 40.34 -31.26 23.79
CA ALA A 363 40.40 -30.39 22.61
C ALA A 363 41.35 -30.94 21.52
N ALA A 364 40.83 -31.00 20.29
CA ALA A 364 41.60 -31.20 19.06
C ALA A 364 41.51 -29.92 18.20
N PRO A 365 42.54 -29.63 17.38
CA PRO A 365 42.88 -28.27 16.98
C PRO A 365 42.01 -27.74 15.84
N GLU A 366 41.92 -26.41 15.80
CA GLU A 366 41.23 -25.60 14.80
C GLU A 366 41.58 -26.02 13.37
N ALA A 367 40.56 -26.36 12.58
CA ALA A 367 40.65 -26.44 11.13
C ALA A 367 39.95 -25.21 10.54
N THR A 368 40.78 -24.41 9.87
CA THR A 368 40.51 -23.21 9.07
C THR A 368 39.23 -23.27 8.24
N ALA A 369 38.44 -22.20 8.34
CA ALA A 369 37.32 -21.90 7.46
C ALA A 369 37.81 -21.57 6.03
N GLU A 370 37.22 -22.22 5.04
CA GLU A 370 37.22 -21.77 3.64
C GLU A 370 35.79 -21.26 3.32
N PRO A 371 35.62 -20.07 2.73
CA PRO A 371 34.30 -19.55 2.42
C PRO A 371 33.78 -20.22 1.14
N THR A 372 32.68 -20.95 1.25
CA THR A 372 31.95 -21.44 0.07
C THR A 372 31.07 -20.31 -0.46
N ALA A 373 31.28 -19.95 -1.73
CA ALA A 373 30.55 -18.93 -2.46
C ALA A 373 29.06 -19.29 -2.62
N THR A 374 28.19 -18.30 -2.42
CA THR A 374 26.77 -18.33 -2.77
C THR A 374 26.57 -18.32 -4.29
N PRO A 375 25.73 -19.20 -4.87
CA PRO A 375 25.27 -19.03 -6.23
C PRO A 375 24.07 -18.07 -6.27
N GLU A 376 24.17 -17.13 -7.19
CA GLU A 376 23.17 -16.17 -7.64
C GLU A 376 21.99 -16.91 -8.30
N VAL A 377 20.76 -16.60 -7.88
CA VAL A 377 19.53 -17.05 -8.56
C VAL A 377 19.05 -15.91 -9.44
N THR A 378 19.14 -16.10 -10.75
CA THR A 378 18.48 -15.28 -11.75
C THR A 378 17.20 -15.96 -12.26
N ASP A 379 16.30 -15.08 -12.68
CA ASP A 379 15.25 -15.25 -13.69
C ASP A 379 13.88 -15.78 -13.24
N GLU A 380 13.04 -14.79 -12.93
CA GLU A 380 11.68 -14.63 -13.46
C GLU A 380 11.63 -14.87 -14.99
N PRO A 381 10.48 -15.29 -15.54
CA PRO A 381 9.31 -14.40 -15.62
C PRO A 381 8.01 -14.99 -15.07
#